data_AF-A0A7Y5EX75-F1
#
_entry.id   AF-A0A7Y5EX75-F1
#
_cell.length_a   1.000
_cell.length_b   1.000
_cell.length_c   1.000
_cell.angle_alpha   90.00
_cell.angle_beta   90.00
_cell.angle_gamma   90.00
#
_symmetry.space_group_name_H-M   'P 1'
#
loop_
_entity.id
_entity.type
_entity.pdbx_description
1 polymer ?
#
loop_
_entity_poly.entity_id
_entity_poly.type
_entity_poly.pdbx_seq_one_letter_code
_entity_poly.pdbx_strand_id
1 'polypeptide(L)'
;MDFLLIFYSLILALFFLSPFFYAKIVKKNHIPSKEDFQNIDPLWIKRNLLLENLKDLKYEHQTGKSSILEFDEIASPIISELKQIDEVLGNGNISNPKLLIEQLPDAKLLCNACTVEIPLKHANFCPHCGKQLSETRLT
;
A
#
# COMPACT_ATOMS: atom_id res chain seq x y z
N MET A 1 -45.48 44.41 -12.90
CA MET A 1 -44.24 44.60 -12.13
C MET A 1 -43.76 43.30 -11.48
N ASP A 2 -44.63 42.28 -11.40
CA ASP A 2 -44.35 40.99 -10.76
C ASP A 2 -43.40 40.09 -11.55
N PHE A 3 -43.39 40.18 -12.88
CA PHE A 3 -42.49 39.37 -13.72
C PHE A 3 -41.00 39.64 -13.45
N LEU A 4 -40.64 40.89 -13.17
CA LEU A 4 -39.26 41.24 -12.79
C LEU A 4 -38.90 40.64 -11.44
N LEU A 5 -39.84 40.64 -10.50
CA LEU A 5 -39.70 40.10 -9.16
C LEU A 5 -39.57 38.57 -9.18
N ILE A 6 -40.34 37.89 -10.04
CA ILE A 6 -40.26 36.45 -10.29
C ILE A 6 -38.91 36.09 -10.93
N PHE A 7 -38.43 36.89 -11.89
CA PHE A 7 -37.14 36.64 -12.55
C PHE A 7 -35.96 36.77 -11.57
N TYR A 8 -35.95 37.84 -10.77
CA TYR A 8 -34.92 38.04 -9.74
C TYR A 8 -34.95 36.97 -8.65
N SER A 9 -36.14 36.52 -8.22
CA SER A 9 -36.24 35.46 -7.21
C SER A 9 -35.73 34.11 -7.72
N LEU A 10 -35.94 33.80 -9.00
CA LEU A 10 -35.43 32.60 -9.64
C LEU A 10 -33.90 32.61 -9.71
N ILE A 11 -33.28 33.72 -10.11
CA ILE A 11 -31.82 33.88 -10.14
C ILE A 11 -31.23 33.74 -8.74
N LEU A 12 -31.85 34.39 -7.75
CA LEU A 12 -31.42 34.32 -6.37
C LEU A 12 -31.44 32.87 -5.86
N ALA A 13 -32.52 32.13 -6.13
CA ALA A 13 -32.64 30.72 -5.76
C ALA A 13 -31.54 29.85 -6.40
N LEU A 14 -31.24 30.04 -7.69
CA LEU A 14 -30.13 29.32 -8.35
C LEU A 14 -28.77 29.65 -7.74
N PHE A 15 -28.53 30.91 -7.37
CA PHE A 15 -27.27 31.32 -6.74
C PHE A 15 -27.06 30.64 -5.39
N PHE A 16 -28.11 30.52 -4.58
CA PHE A 16 -28.06 29.80 -3.30
C PHE A 16 -27.89 28.29 -3.46
N LEU A 17 -28.47 27.70 -4.52
CA LEU A 17 -28.35 26.28 -4.81
C LEU A 17 -26.99 25.91 -5.44
N SER A 18 -26.37 26.83 -6.18
CA SER A 18 -25.09 26.64 -6.89
C SER A 18 -23.97 26.02 -6.04
N PRO A 19 -23.62 26.54 -4.84
CA PRO A 19 -22.53 25.96 -4.05
C PRO A 19 -22.84 24.52 -3.60
N PHE A 20 -24.11 24.20 -3.34
CA PHE A 20 -24.53 22.86 -2.94
C PHE A 20 -24.42 21.86 -4.09
N PHE A 21 -24.87 22.25 -5.29
CA PHE A 21 -24.71 21.44 -6.50
C PHE A 21 -23.25 21.31 -6.91
N TYR A 22 -22.46 22.39 -6.83
CA TYR A 22 -21.03 22.37 -7.10
C TYR A 22 -20.31 21.40 -6.16
N ALA A 23 -20.53 21.50 -4.85
CA ALA A 23 -19.93 20.58 -3.88
C ALA A 23 -20.32 19.12 -4.14
N LYS A 24 -21.57 18.86 -4.55
CA LYS A 24 -22.07 17.51 -4.86
C LYS A 24 -21.44 16.93 -6.14
N ILE A 25 -21.25 17.75 -7.18
CA ILE A 25 -20.64 17.34 -8.45
C ILE A 25 -19.13 17.14 -8.28
N VAL A 26 -18.45 18.07 -7.60
CA VAL A 26 -17.01 17.98 -7.31
C VAL A 26 -16.72 16.74 -6.46
N LYS A 27 -17.52 16.46 -5.42
CA LYS A 27 -17.40 15.20 -4.67
C LYS A 27 -17.56 13.98 -5.57
N LYS A 28 -18.55 13.95 -6.47
CA LYS A 28 -18.74 12.81 -7.37
C LYS A 28 -17.55 12.58 -8.31
N ASN A 29 -16.84 13.64 -8.71
CA ASN A 29 -15.73 13.56 -9.67
C ASN A 29 -14.33 13.47 -9.00
N HIS A 30 -14.20 13.84 -7.73
CA HIS A 30 -12.93 13.86 -6.97
C HIS A 30 -12.93 12.95 -5.74
N ILE A 31 -13.89 12.05 -5.57
CA ILE A 31 -13.80 10.98 -4.56
C ILE A 31 -13.19 9.77 -5.27
N PRO A 32 -11.90 9.45 -5.04
CA PRO A 32 -11.38 8.14 -5.38
C PRO A 32 -12.30 7.11 -4.75
N SER A 33 -12.58 6.01 -5.45
CA SER A 33 -13.47 4.99 -4.92
C SER A 33 -12.95 4.57 -3.54
N LYS A 34 -13.84 4.19 -2.61
CA LYS A 34 -13.41 3.67 -1.29
C LYS A 34 -12.40 2.53 -1.43
N GLU A 35 -12.46 1.82 -2.55
CA GLU A 35 -11.58 0.75 -2.98
C GLU A 35 -10.15 1.23 -3.30
N ASP A 36 -9.99 2.45 -3.83
CA ASP A 36 -8.69 3.07 -4.09
C ASP A 36 -8.02 3.47 -2.78
N PHE A 37 -8.76 4.09 -1.86
CA PHE A 37 -8.24 4.49 -0.53
C PHE A 37 -7.77 3.29 0.29
N GLN A 38 -8.51 2.19 0.27
CA GLN A 38 -8.18 0.98 1.03
C GLN A 38 -6.86 0.32 0.57
N ASN A 39 -6.44 0.56 -0.68
CA ASN A 39 -5.19 0.05 -1.23
C ASN A 39 -4.03 1.05 -1.18
N ILE A 40 -4.31 2.35 -1.13
CA ILE A 40 -3.30 3.41 -0.98
C ILE A 40 -2.71 3.40 0.44
N ASP A 41 -3.56 3.30 1.47
CA ASP A 41 -3.13 3.26 2.87
C ASP A 41 -2.07 2.18 3.17
N PRO A 42 -2.23 0.90 2.77
CA PRO A 42 -1.21 -0.12 3.03
C PRO A 42 0.10 0.12 2.27
N LEU A 43 0.07 0.75 1.09
CA LEU A 43 1.28 1.10 0.33
C LEU A 43 2.07 2.22 1.02
N TRP A 44 1.39 3.23 1.56
CA TRP A 44 2.05 4.28 2.37
C TRP A 44 2.63 3.74 3.66
N ILE A 45 1.90 2.85 4.35
CA ILE A 45 2.40 2.20 5.55
C ILE A 45 3.65 1.37 5.23
N LYS A 46 3.61 0.57 4.16
CA LYS A 46 4.75 -0.23 3.71
C LYS A 46 5.96 0.63 3.35
N ARG A 47 5.74 1.73 2.62
CA ARG A 47 6.78 2.72 2.28
C ARG A 47 7.46 3.27 3.52
N ASN A 48 6.68 3.70 4.50
CA ASN A 48 7.22 4.28 5.73
C ASN A 48 8.04 3.25 6.51
N LEU A 49 7.58 2.01 6.58
CA LEU A 49 8.31 0.92 7.23
C LEU A 49 9.65 0.64 6.53
N LEU A 50 9.69 0.60 5.20
CA LEU A 50 10.95 0.42 4.46
C LEU A 50 11.93 1.58 4.69
N LEU A 51 11.44 2.81 4.79
CA LEU A 51 12.26 3.98 5.12
C LEU A 51 12.80 3.93 6.55
N GLU A 52 12.01 3.45 7.51
CA GLU A 52 12.46 3.22 8.89
C GLU A 52 13.55 2.14 8.93
N ASN A 53 13.34 1.02 8.22
CA ASN A 53 14.36 -0.04 8.12
C ASN A 53 15.67 0.48 7.53
N LEU A 54 15.64 1.32 6.47
CA LEU A 54 16.85 1.93 5.91
C LEU A 54 17.54 2.88 6.89
N LYS A 55 16.76 3.61 7.69
CA LYS A 55 17.29 4.51 8.71
C LYS A 55 18.02 3.72 9.80
N ASP A 56 17.45 2.60 10.23
CA ASP A 56 18.07 1.72 11.22
C ASP A 56 19.33 1.07 10.64
N LEU A 57 19.27 0.57 9.40
CA LEU A 57 20.43 0.01 8.70
C LEU A 57 21.59 1.01 8.60
N LYS A 58 21.26 2.28 8.30
CA LYS A 58 22.23 3.38 8.25
C LYS A 58 22.85 3.65 9.62
N TYR A 59 22.06 3.57 10.70
CA TYR A 59 22.56 3.71 12.05
C TYR A 59 23.49 2.55 12.44
N GLU A 60 23.13 1.31 12.10
CA GLU A 60 23.99 0.14 12.33
C GLU A 60 25.32 0.24 11.57
N HIS A 61 25.28 0.77 10.34
CA HIS A 61 26.50 1.03 9.59
C HIS A 61 27.37 2.13 10.23
N GLN A 62 26.76 3.24 10.66
CA GLN A 62 27.47 4.33 11.33
C GLN A 62 28.08 3.93 12.68
N THR A 63 27.50 2.94 13.35
CA THR A 63 28.02 2.38 14.61
C THR A 63 29.07 1.28 14.39
N GLY A 64 29.40 0.96 13.13
CA GLY A 64 30.42 -0.03 12.77
C GLY A 64 29.98 -1.48 12.94
N LYS A 65 28.66 -1.72 13.08
CA LYS A 65 28.08 -3.06 13.27
C LYS A 65 27.96 -3.84 11.95
N SER A 66 27.95 -3.15 10.81
CA SER A 66 27.93 -3.74 9.47
C SER A 66 29.02 -3.16 8.58
N SER A 67 29.66 -4.03 7.79
CA SER A 67 30.62 -3.61 6.76
C SER A 67 29.88 -2.92 5.59
N ILE A 68 30.61 -2.14 4.80
CA ILE A 68 30.05 -1.42 3.63
C ILE A 68 29.40 -2.40 2.64
N LEU A 69 29.99 -3.59 2.48
CA LEU A 69 29.48 -4.63 1.58
C LEU A 69 28.16 -5.22 2.08
N GLU A 70 28.04 -5.51 3.38
CA GLU A 70 26.80 -6.02 3.98
C GLU A 70 25.68 -4.97 3.98
N PHE A 71 26.05 -3.69 4.15
CA PHE A 71 25.11 -2.58 4.05
C PHE A 71 24.50 -2.49 2.64
N ASP A 72 25.32 -2.55 1.59
CA ASP A 72 24.84 -2.47 0.21
C ASP A 72 24.02 -3.70 -0.20
N GLU A 73 24.42 -4.90 0.25
CA GLU A 73 23.66 -6.14 0.01
C GLU A 73 22.25 -6.10 0.60
N ILE A 74 22.09 -5.51 1.80
CA ILE A 74 20.79 -5.43 2.48
C ILE A 74 19.98 -4.20 2.03
N ALA A 75 20.63 -3.07 1.75
CA ALA A 75 19.96 -1.83 1.35
C ALA A 75 19.46 -1.87 -0.09
N SER A 76 20.20 -2.51 -1.01
CA SER A 76 19.85 -2.61 -2.44
C SER A 76 18.42 -3.14 -2.70
N PRO A 77 17.99 -4.29 -2.14
CA PRO A 77 16.62 -4.79 -2.35
C PRO A 77 15.57 -3.85 -1.77
N ILE A 78 15.82 -3.24 -0.59
CA ILE A 78 14.89 -2.30 0.05
C ILE A 78 14.70 -1.03 -0.80
N ILE A 79 15.78 -0.49 -1.37
CA ILE A 79 15.74 0.68 -2.26
C ILE A 79 14.99 0.34 -3.56
N SER A 80 15.17 -0.87 -4.11
CA SER A 80 14.44 -1.30 -5.30
C SER A 80 12.94 -1.40 -5.06
N GLU A 81 12.53 -1.91 -3.90
CA GLU A 81 11.12 -2.03 -3.51
C GLU A 81 10.49 -0.66 -3.24
N LEU A 82 11.24 0.26 -2.61
CA LEU A 82 10.80 1.65 -2.44
C LEU A 82 10.56 2.35 -3.78
N LYS A 83 11.44 2.16 -4.77
CA LYS A 83 11.26 2.72 -6.11
C LYS A 83 9.98 2.21 -6.77
N GLN A 84 9.69 0.92 -6.65
CA GLN A 84 8.45 0.35 -7.19
C GLN A 84 7.20 0.92 -6.51
N ILE A 85 7.24 1.09 -5.18
CA ILE A 85 6.13 1.69 -4.43
C ILE A 85 5.94 3.17 -4.80
N ASP A 86 7.04 3.94 -4.90
CA ASP A 86 6.99 5.35 -5.30
C ASP A 86 6.50 5.52 -6.75
N GLU A 87 6.81 4.60 -7.66
CA GLU A 87 6.29 4.60 -9.02
C GLU A 87 4.78 4.32 -9.07
N VAL A 88 4.30 3.37 -8.26
CA VAL A 88 2.87 3.06 -8.12
C VAL A 88 2.10 4.23 -7.48
N LEU A 89 2.67 4.88 -6.47
CA LEU A 89 2.08 6.06 -5.82
C LEU A 89 2.12 7.30 -6.71
N GLY A 90 3.21 7.50 -7.47
CA GLY A 90 3.44 8.67 -8.31
C GLY A 90 2.65 8.66 -9.62
N ASN A 91 2.43 7.49 -10.22
CA ASN A 91 1.75 7.38 -11.51
C ASN A 91 0.22 7.37 -11.41
N GLY A 92 -0.37 7.34 -10.20
CA GLY A 92 -1.82 7.39 -9.99
C GLY A 92 -2.63 6.22 -10.60
N ASN A 93 -1.99 5.31 -11.33
CA ASN A 93 -2.58 4.14 -11.94
C ASN A 93 -2.64 3.00 -10.93
N ILE A 94 -3.58 3.11 -9.99
CA ILE A 94 -3.95 2.02 -9.07
C ILE A 94 -4.90 1.09 -9.83
N SER A 95 -4.49 0.59 -10.99
CA SER A 95 -5.33 -0.32 -11.77
C SER A 95 -5.23 -1.76 -11.28
N ASN A 96 -4.22 -2.10 -10.47
CA ASN A 96 -4.18 -3.36 -9.72
C ASN A 96 -3.04 -3.39 -8.68
N PRO A 97 -3.25 -2.89 -7.45
CA PRO A 97 -2.28 -3.02 -6.36
C PRO A 97 -2.08 -4.48 -5.92
N LYS A 98 -2.99 -5.37 -6.35
CA LYS A 98 -2.93 -6.81 -6.07
C LYS A 98 -1.76 -7.51 -6.76
N LEU A 99 -1.39 -7.07 -7.97
CA LEU A 99 -0.33 -7.71 -8.75
C LEU A 99 1.09 -7.49 -8.21
N LEU A 100 1.31 -6.44 -7.40
CA LEU A 100 2.63 -6.21 -6.77
C LEU A 100 2.83 -7.05 -5.50
N ILE A 101 1.73 -7.53 -4.89
CA ILE A 101 1.78 -8.37 -3.68
C ILE A 101 1.94 -9.86 -4.05
N GLU A 102 1.60 -10.24 -5.28
CA GLU A 102 1.52 -11.62 -5.77
C GLU A 102 2.79 -12.14 -6.46
N GLN A 103 3.88 -11.36 -6.51
CA GLN A 103 5.16 -11.81 -7.08
C GLN A 103 6.06 -12.62 -6.12
N LEU A 104 5.57 -12.97 -4.92
CA LEU A 104 6.19 -14.03 -4.14
C LEU A 104 5.56 -15.36 -4.57
N PRO A 105 6.33 -16.39 -4.94
CA PRO A 105 5.74 -17.66 -5.34
C PRO A 105 4.83 -18.15 -4.21
N ASP A 106 3.56 -18.37 -4.56
CA ASP A 106 2.51 -18.95 -3.72
C ASP A 106 2.82 -20.44 -3.45
N ALA A 107 4.05 -20.72 -3.02
CA ALA A 107 4.45 -22.02 -2.56
C ALA A 107 3.69 -22.26 -1.25
N LYS A 108 2.77 -23.20 -1.29
CA LYS A 108 2.08 -23.70 -0.09
C LYS A 108 2.94 -24.81 0.49
N LEU A 109 3.47 -24.61 1.70
CA LEU A 109 4.15 -25.70 2.42
C LEU A 109 3.10 -26.41 3.27
N LEU A 110 2.97 -27.73 3.11
CA LEU A 110 2.28 -28.52 4.12
C LEU A 110 3.20 -28.72 5.32
N CYS A 111 2.66 -28.50 6.52
CA CYS A 111 3.37 -28.87 7.73
C CYS A 111 3.41 -30.39 7.87
N ASN A 112 4.60 -30.98 7.92
CA ASN A 112 4.79 -32.43 8.09
C ASN A 112 4.21 -33.01 9.39
N ALA A 113 3.94 -32.17 10.40
CA ALA A 113 3.46 -32.61 11.71
C ALA A 113 1.94 -32.50 11.91
N CYS A 114 1.28 -31.57 11.22
CA CYS A 114 -0.17 -31.34 11.38
C CYS A 114 -0.92 -31.28 10.05
N THR A 115 -0.24 -31.46 8.92
CA THR A 115 -0.79 -31.49 7.55
C THR A 115 -1.57 -30.22 7.16
N VAL A 116 -1.38 -29.12 7.88
CA VAL A 116 -1.99 -27.83 7.58
C VAL A 116 -1.21 -27.14 6.45
N GLU A 117 -1.91 -26.63 5.45
CA GLU A 117 -1.37 -25.79 4.39
C GLU A 117 -1.05 -24.40 4.94
N ILE A 118 0.21 -23.98 4.83
CA ILE A 118 0.68 -22.69 5.33
C ILE A 118 1.15 -21.84 4.14
N PRO A 119 0.67 -20.59 4.01
CA PRO A 119 1.21 -19.65 3.02
C PRO A 119 2.64 -19.25 3.43
N LEU A 120 3.64 -19.52 2.58
CA LEU A 120 5.03 -19.12 2.82
C LEU A 120 5.18 -17.59 2.71
N LYS A 121 4.94 -16.90 3.82
CA LYS A 121 5.58 -15.59 4.10
C LYS A 121 6.44 -15.75 5.35
N HIS A 122 7.71 -16.12 5.15
CA HIS A 122 8.78 -16.08 6.16
C HIS A 122 8.55 -16.89 7.46
N ALA A 123 7.66 -17.89 7.46
CA ALA A 123 7.37 -18.67 8.66
C ALA A 123 8.38 -19.82 8.84
N ASN A 124 9.33 -19.66 9.78
CA ASN A 124 10.21 -20.74 10.24
C ASN A 124 9.50 -21.76 11.14
N PHE A 125 8.29 -21.44 11.61
CA PHE A 125 7.51 -22.24 12.56
C PHE A 125 6.06 -22.35 12.09
N CYS A 126 5.45 -23.51 12.33
CA CYS A 126 4.02 -23.70 12.06
C CYS A 126 3.18 -22.93 13.09
N PRO A 127 2.24 -22.06 12.69
CA PRO A 127 1.41 -21.28 13.60
C PRO A 127 0.41 -22.14 14.41
N HIS A 128 0.15 -23.37 13.98
CA HIS A 128 -0.81 -24.26 14.63
C HIS A 128 -0.15 -25.23 15.63
N CYS A 129 1.07 -25.68 15.36
CA CYS A 129 1.74 -26.69 16.20
C CYS A 129 3.08 -26.23 16.78
N GLY A 130 3.56 -25.03 16.44
CA GLY A 130 4.82 -24.46 16.93
C GLY A 130 6.08 -25.20 16.44
N LYS A 131 5.94 -26.23 15.61
CA LYS A 131 7.07 -27.03 15.13
C LYS A 131 7.83 -26.30 14.03
N GLN A 132 9.17 -26.37 14.08
CA GLN A 132 10.04 -25.77 13.09
C GLN A 132 9.80 -26.41 11.72
N LEU A 133 9.54 -25.58 10.71
CA LEU A 133 9.40 -26.00 9.33
C LEU A 133 10.83 -26.08 8.77
N SER A 134 11.38 -27.29 8.68
CA SER A 134 12.70 -27.50 8.09
C SER A 134 12.63 -27.13 6.59
N GLU A 135 13.35 -26.08 6.20
CA GLU A 135 13.56 -25.70 4.79
C GLU A 135 14.07 -26.91 4.01
N THR A 136 13.16 -27.63 3.37
CA THR A 136 13.55 -28.63 2.38
C THR A 136 13.57 -27.88 1.07
N ARG A 137 14.73 -27.29 0.74
CA ARG A 137 15.01 -26.81 -0.62
C ARG A 137 14.76 -27.98 -1.57
N LEU A 138 13.63 -27.95 -2.28
CA LEU A 138 13.44 -28.77 -3.47
C LEU A 138 14.47 -28.28 -4.49
N THR A 139 15.38 -29.19 -4.85
CA THR A 139 16.27 -29.07 -6.00
C THR A 139 15.49 -29.29 -7.28
#